data_AF-A0A1I7FTU9-F1
#
_entry.id   AF-A0A1I7FTU9-F1
#
_cell.length_a   1.000
_cell.length_b   1.000
_cell.length_c   1.000
_cell.angle_alpha   90.00
_cell.angle_beta   90.00
_cell.angle_gamma   90.00
#
_symmetry.space_group_name_H-M   'P 1'
#
loop_
_entity.id
_entity.type
_entity.pdbx_description
1 polymer ?
#
loop_
_entity_poly.entity_id
_entity_poly.type
_entity_poly.pdbx_seq_one_letter_code
_entity_poly.pdbx_strand_id
1 'polypeptide(L)'
;MTASPSRHFIRHFFHDVTRLLAALWLLCMAMTASAAPLTAADEKSVRDVVQAQLAAFAKDDAATAFSFAAPNVRKAVGTAEAFIAMVRRDYPVVYRPSSVAFLKPEGKDDQVIQRVQMADAQGTSWLAVYSLQRQGNKAWRITGCVVVENKGRMA
;
A
#
# COMPACT_ATOMS: atom_id res chain seq x y z
N MET A 1 -18.86 53.58 37.68
CA MET A 1 -18.80 52.59 38.78
C MET A 1 -18.48 51.23 38.16
N THR A 2 -17.21 50.81 38.19
CA THR A 2 -16.78 49.49 37.69
C THR A 2 -16.62 48.56 38.88
N ALA A 3 -17.48 47.54 39.00
CA ALA A 3 -17.38 46.55 40.06
C ALA A 3 -16.14 45.67 39.84
N SER A 4 -15.23 45.66 40.83
CA SER A 4 -14.06 44.77 40.81
C SER A 4 -14.51 43.34 41.18
N PRO A 5 -14.19 42.31 40.38
CA PRO A 5 -14.63 40.94 40.66
C PRO A 5 -13.98 40.42 41.95
N SER A 6 -14.78 39.72 42.77
CA SER A 6 -14.31 39.20 44.07
C SER A 6 -13.27 38.10 43.88
N ARG A 7 -12.29 38.03 44.80
CA ARG A 7 -11.14 37.09 44.75
C ARG A 7 -11.56 35.60 44.66
N HIS A 8 -12.80 35.27 45.03
CA HIS A 8 -13.37 33.93 44.92
C HIS A 8 -13.76 33.60 43.47
N PHE A 9 -14.29 34.56 42.71
CA PHE A 9 -14.71 34.37 41.31
C PHE A 9 -13.52 34.09 40.37
N ILE A 10 -12.40 34.81 40.56
CA ILE A 10 -11.18 34.64 39.76
C ILE A 10 -10.54 33.27 39.99
N ARG A 11 -10.60 32.74 41.23
CA ARG A 11 -10.08 31.41 41.58
C ARG A 11 -10.89 30.27 40.96
N HIS A 12 -12.21 30.35 40.92
CA HIS A 12 -13.04 29.33 40.28
C HIS A 12 -12.86 29.33 38.76
N PHE A 13 -12.87 30.52 38.15
CA PHE A 13 -12.65 30.68 36.71
C PHE A 13 -11.30 30.11 36.24
N PHE A 14 -10.22 30.32 37.01
CA PHE A 14 -8.91 29.72 36.72
C PHE A 14 -8.90 28.19 36.88
N HIS A 15 -9.58 27.61 37.88
CA HIS A 15 -9.62 26.14 38.05
C HIS A 15 -10.42 25.44 36.95
N ASP A 16 -11.51 26.05 36.47
CA ASP A 16 -12.36 25.46 35.42
C ASP A 16 -11.68 25.53 34.03
N VAL A 17 -10.99 26.63 33.72
CA VAL A 17 -10.17 26.74 32.50
C VAL A 17 -9.00 25.74 32.53
N THR A 18 -8.35 25.54 33.68
CA THR A 18 -7.25 24.56 33.81
C THR A 18 -7.74 23.12 33.63
N ARG A 19 -8.94 22.78 34.13
CA ARG A 19 -9.57 21.46 33.94
C ARG A 19 -9.97 21.19 32.49
N LEU A 20 -10.53 22.19 31.80
CA LEU A 20 -10.89 22.10 30.39
C LEU A 20 -9.67 21.94 29.49
N LEU A 21 -8.58 22.68 29.77
CA LEU A 21 -7.32 22.53 29.04
C LEU A 21 -6.65 21.17 29.31
N ALA A 22 -6.68 20.66 30.54
CA ALA A 22 -6.19 19.33 30.87
C ALA A 22 -6.99 18.20 30.19
N ALA A 23 -8.33 18.33 30.11
CA ALA A 23 -9.18 17.39 29.40
C ALA A 23 -8.93 17.38 27.87
N LEU A 24 -8.66 18.56 27.28
CA LEU A 24 -8.30 18.67 25.86
C LEU A 24 -6.91 18.06 25.56
N TRP A 25 -5.96 18.22 26.49
CA TRP A 25 -4.63 17.61 26.40
C TRP A 25 -4.69 16.08 26.49
N LEU A 26 -5.53 15.54 27.39
CA LEU A 26 -5.79 14.10 27.51
C LEU A 26 -6.50 13.52 26.26
N LEU A 27 -7.39 14.28 25.63
CA LEU A 27 -8.07 13.85 24.40
C LEU A 27 -7.13 13.83 23.18
N CYS A 28 -6.18 14.77 23.09
CA CYS A 28 -5.15 14.78 22.04
C CYS A 28 -4.13 13.63 22.19
N MET A 29 -3.83 13.17 23.41
CA MET A 29 -2.96 12.01 23.62
C MET A 29 -3.60 10.67 23.21
N ALA A 30 -4.93 10.61 23.09
CA ALA A 30 -5.66 9.38 22.77
C ALA A 30 -5.75 9.06 21.26
N MET A 31 -5.30 9.96 20.37
CA MET A 31 -5.38 9.77 18.91
C MET A 31 -4.02 9.49 18.24
N THR A 32 -3.16 8.70 18.88
CA THR A 32 -2.06 8.06 18.15
C THR A 32 -2.57 6.75 17.55
N ALA A 33 -3.20 6.84 16.38
CA ALA A 33 -3.49 5.65 15.58
C ALA A 33 -2.15 4.97 15.22
N SER A 34 -1.81 3.92 15.97
CA SER A 34 -0.58 3.16 15.76
C SER A 34 -0.76 2.30 14.51
N ALA A 35 0.02 2.59 13.48
CA ALA A 35 0.09 1.80 12.27
C ALA A 35 0.55 0.37 12.60
N ALA A 36 -0.34 -0.61 12.41
CA ALA A 36 -0.08 -1.99 12.74
C ALA A 36 0.92 -2.61 11.75
N PRO A 37 1.89 -3.41 12.22
CA PRO A 37 2.77 -4.17 11.33
C PRO A 37 1.98 -5.23 10.56
N LEU A 38 2.50 -5.65 9.41
CA LEU A 38 1.91 -6.73 8.63
C LEU A 38 1.93 -8.05 9.40
N THR A 39 0.82 -8.78 9.34
CA THR A 39 0.73 -10.15 9.85
C THR A 39 1.31 -11.13 8.83
N ALA A 40 1.72 -12.33 9.28
CA ALA A 40 2.14 -13.39 8.36
C ALA A 40 1.05 -13.79 7.34
N ALA A 41 -0.23 -13.68 7.73
CA ALA A 41 -1.36 -13.92 6.84
C ALA A 41 -1.47 -12.83 5.75
N ASP A 42 -1.20 -11.58 6.10
CA ASP A 42 -1.15 -10.48 5.13
C ASP A 42 0.03 -10.63 4.17
N GLU A 43 1.22 -10.95 4.69
CA GLU A 43 2.40 -11.20 3.87
C GLU A 43 2.13 -12.30 2.83
N LYS A 44 1.48 -13.39 3.24
CA LYS A 44 1.07 -14.47 2.34
C LYS A 44 0.03 -14.00 1.32
N SER A 45 -1.02 -13.31 1.77
CA SER A 45 -2.12 -12.86 0.90
C SER A 45 -1.65 -11.88 -0.17
N VAL A 46 -0.75 -10.96 0.18
CA VAL A 46 -0.12 -10.02 -0.77
C VAL A 46 0.66 -10.77 -1.83
N ARG A 47 1.50 -11.74 -1.42
CA ARG A 47 2.27 -12.58 -2.34
C ARG A 47 1.36 -13.36 -3.28
N ASP A 48 0.31 -13.97 -2.74
CA ASP A 48 -0.65 -14.77 -3.52
C ASP A 48 -1.33 -13.93 -4.60
N VAL A 49 -1.70 -12.68 -4.33
CA VAL A 49 -2.30 -11.76 -5.31
C VAL A 49 -1.35 -11.48 -6.48
N VAL A 50 -0.09 -11.14 -6.19
CA VAL A 50 0.90 -10.87 -7.25
C VAL A 50 1.21 -12.15 -8.03
N GLN A 51 1.38 -13.28 -7.35
CA GLN A 51 1.63 -14.57 -7.99
C GLN A 51 0.47 -14.98 -8.92
N ALA A 52 -0.78 -14.79 -8.48
CA ALA A 52 -1.94 -15.12 -9.29
C ALA A 52 -2.07 -14.22 -10.53
N GLN A 53 -1.71 -12.94 -10.43
CA GLN A 53 -1.63 -12.06 -11.59
C GLN A 53 -0.58 -12.52 -12.60
N LEU A 54 0.64 -12.86 -12.14
CA LEU A 54 1.70 -13.39 -13.01
C LEU A 54 1.27 -14.70 -13.68
N ALA A 55 0.59 -15.59 -12.95
CA ALA A 55 0.05 -16.83 -13.50
C ALA A 55 -1.04 -16.59 -14.57
N ALA A 56 -1.83 -15.53 -14.42
CA ALA A 56 -2.80 -15.13 -15.44
C ALA A 56 -2.11 -14.57 -16.70
N PHE A 57 -1.06 -13.76 -16.54
CA PHE A 57 -0.24 -13.31 -17.69
C PHE A 57 0.38 -14.48 -18.47
N ALA A 58 0.89 -15.50 -17.76
CA ALA A 58 1.47 -16.69 -18.38
C ALA A 58 0.46 -17.50 -19.23
N LYS A 59 -0.84 -17.32 -18.99
CA LYS A 59 -1.94 -17.97 -19.72
C LYS A 59 -2.65 -17.05 -20.72
N ASP A 60 -2.10 -15.85 -20.95
CA ASP A 60 -2.75 -14.81 -21.74
C ASP A 60 -4.14 -14.39 -21.19
N ASP A 61 -4.43 -14.66 -19.92
CA ASP A 61 -5.72 -14.41 -19.28
C ASP A 61 -5.81 -12.97 -18.77
N ALA A 62 -6.18 -12.08 -19.70
CA ALA A 62 -6.33 -10.66 -19.44
C ALA A 62 -7.37 -10.36 -18.35
N ALA A 63 -8.51 -11.04 -18.37
CA ALA A 63 -9.62 -10.79 -17.46
C ALA A 63 -9.23 -11.11 -16.01
N THR A 64 -8.62 -12.28 -15.78
CA THR A 64 -8.14 -12.67 -14.45
C THR A 64 -7.00 -11.77 -14.00
N ALA A 65 -6.02 -11.46 -14.87
CA ALA A 65 -4.90 -10.59 -14.51
C ALA A 65 -5.36 -9.18 -14.12
N PHE A 66 -6.29 -8.60 -14.89
CA PHE A 66 -6.87 -7.28 -14.62
C PHE A 66 -7.77 -7.29 -13.38
N SER A 67 -8.33 -8.44 -13.02
CA SER A 67 -9.11 -8.57 -11.79
C SER A 67 -8.27 -8.26 -10.53
N PHE A 68 -6.96 -8.51 -10.51
CA PHE A 68 -6.12 -8.19 -9.35
C PHE A 68 -5.82 -6.70 -9.19
N ALA A 69 -6.08 -5.90 -10.23
CA ALA A 69 -5.87 -4.46 -10.21
C ALA A 69 -6.90 -3.75 -9.31
N ALA A 70 -6.43 -2.73 -8.60
CA ALA A 70 -7.25 -1.86 -7.75
C ALA A 70 -8.13 -0.91 -8.61
N PRO A 71 -9.19 -0.33 -8.02
CA PRO A 71 -10.13 0.53 -8.77
C PRO A 71 -9.45 1.70 -9.49
N ASN A 72 -8.39 2.29 -8.93
CA ASN A 72 -7.63 3.36 -9.56
C ASN A 72 -6.97 2.90 -10.87
N VAL A 73 -6.33 1.73 -10.87
CA VAL A 73 -5.69 1.15 -12.06
C VAL A 73 -6.75 0.77 -13.09
N ARG A 74 -7.85 0.15 -12.65
CA ARG A 74 -8.94 -0.22 -13.56
C ARG A 74 -9.57 0.99 -14.24
N LYS A 75 -9.78 2.08 -13.50
CA LYS A 75 -10.30 3.35 -14.05
C LYS A 75 -9.32 4.00 -15.03
N ALA A 76 -8.02 3.94 -14.75
CA ALA A 76 -6.99 4.53 -15.60
C ALA A 76 -6.82 3.78 -16.93
N VAL A 77 -6.95 2.44 -16.91
CA VAL A 77 -6.68 1.59 -18.07
C VAL A 77 -7.95 1.24 -18.86
N GLY A 78 -9.10 1.13 -18.19
CA GLY A 78 -10.40 0.87 -18.82
C GLY A 78 -10.71 -0.62 -18.96
N THR A 79 -10.04 -1.34 -19.86
CA THR A 79 -10.37 -2.74 -20.18
C THR A 79 -9.23 -3.72 -19.92
N ALA A 80 -9.58 -5.01 -19.80
CA ALA A 80 -8.61 -6.08 -19.61
C ALA A 80 -7.68 -6.23 -20.83
N GLU A 81 -8.21 -6.06 -22.03
CA GLU A 81 -7.48 -6.14 -23.30
C GLU A 81 -6.46 -4.98 -23.40
N ALA A 82 -6.87 -3.76 -23.05
CA ALA A 82 -5.97 -2.61 -23.00
C ALA A 82 -4.87 -2.81 -21.95
N PHE A 83 -5.23 -3.37 -20.79
CA PHE A 83 -4.28 -3.67 -19.72
C PHE A 83 -3.20 -4.67 -20.15
N ILE A 84 -3.59 -5.83 -20.69
CA ILE A 84 -2.61 -6.83 -21.09
C ILE A 84 -1.76 -6.35 -22.28
N ALA A 85 -2.32 -5.56 -23.20
CA ALA A 85 -1.59 -4.98 -24.31
C ALA A 85 -0.53 -3.96 -23.83
N MET A 86 -0.90 -3.09 -22.88
CA MET A 86 0.03 -2.17 -22.21
C MET A 86 1.13 -2.95 -21.48
N VAL A 87 0.79 -3.98 -20.69
CA VAL A 87 1.78 -4.78 -19.96
C VAL A 87 2.76 -5.48 -20.89
N ARG A 88 2.29 -6.08 -22.00
CA ARG A 88 3.15 -6.70 -23.01
C ARG A 88 4.17 -5.74 -23.61
N ARG A 89 3.73 -4.52 -23.92
CA ARG A 89 4.55 -3.50 -24.58
C ARG A 89 5.54 -2.86 -23.61
N ASP A 90 5.07 -2.44 -22.45
CA ASP A 90 5.83 -1.56 -21.56
C ASP A 90 6.58 -2.35 -20.46
N TYR A 91 6.14 -3.58 -20.15
CA TYR A 91 6.69 -4.41 -19.07
C TYR A 91 6.87 -5.89 -19.49
N PRO A 92 7.64 -6.18 -20.55
CA PRO A 92 7.74 -7.54 -21.11
C PRO A 92 8.26 -8.58 -20.09
N VAL A 93 9.17 -8.20 -19.18
CA VAL A 93 9.65 -9.10 -18.12
C VAL A 93 8.57 -9.49 -17.11
N VAL A 94 7.60 -8.61 -16.85
CA VAL A 94 6.43 -8.95 -16.00
C VAL A 94 5.47 -9.87 -16.75
N TYR A 95 5.34 -9.66 -18.05
CA TYR A 95 4.46 -10.45 -18.91
C TYR A 95 4.95 -11.89 -19.12
N ARG A 96 6.25 -12.08 -19.37
CA ARG A 96 6.90 -13.38 -19.61
C ARG A 96 8.27 -13.45 -18.93
N PRO A 97 8.31 -13.57 -17.59
CA PRO A 97 9.56 -13.79 -16.89
C PRO A 97 10.09 -15.19 -17.16
N SER A 98 11.41 -15.34 -17.28
CA SER A 98 12.08 -16.65 -17.27
C SER A 98 12.29 -17.19 -15.86
N SER A 99 12.38 -16.29 -14.87
CA SER A 99 12.43 -16.64 -13.44
C SER A 99 11.77 -15.56 -12.59
N VAL A 100 11.27 -15.96 -11.41
CA VAL A 100 10.57 -15.10 -10.47
C VAL A 100 10.98 -15.48 -9.04
N ALA A 101 11.40 -14.50 -8.24
CA ALA A 101 11.73 -14.67 -6.83
C ALA A 101 11.13 -13.53 -5.99
N PHE A 102 10.25 -13.88 -5.07
CA PHE A 102 9.55 -12.93 -4.21
C PHE A 102 10.37 -12.59 -2.96
N LEU A 103 10.61 -11.31 -2.74
CA LEU A 103 11.19 -10.82 -1.49
C LEU A 103 10.13 -10.71 -0.40
N LYS A 104 10.55 -10.39 0.83
CA LYS A 104 9.61 -10.15 1.93
C LYS A 104 8.74 -8.91 1.62
N PRO A 105 7.40 -9.00 1.77
CA PRO A 105 6.53 -7.83 1.70
C PRO A 105 6.86 -6.84 2.81
N GLU A 106 6.83 -5.55 2.49
CA GLU A 106 7.09 -4.46 3.45
C GLU A 106 5.93 -3.48 3.41
N GLY A 107 5.43 -3.08 4.57
CA GLY A 107 4.29 -2.18 4.64
C GLY A 107 3.72 -2.06 6.04
N LYS A 108 2.69 -1.23 6.15
CA LYS A 108 1.92 -1.04 7.39
C LYS A 108 0.45 -0.84 7.02
N ASP A 109 -0.43 -1.28 7.92
CA ASP A 109 -1.88 -1.15 7.76
C ASP A 109 -2.38 -1.72 6.41
N ASP A 110 -2.88 -0.84 5.56
CA ASP A 110 -3.54 -1.15 4.31
C ASP A 110 -2.66 -0.87 3.09
N GLN A 111 -1.37 -0.58 3.26
CA GLN A 111 -0.44 -0.31 2.16
C GLN A 111 0.80 -1.20 2.23
N VAL A 112 1.09 -1.91 1.14
CA VAL A 112 2.19 -2.87 1.06
C VAL A 112 2.97 -2.72 -0.23
N ILE A 113 4.28 -2.88 -0.13
CA ILE A 113 5.20 -3.05 -1.25
C ILE A 113 5.61 -4.52 -1.31
N GLN A 114 5.36 -5.16 -2.46
CA GLN A 114 5.86 -6.49 -2.78
C GLN A 114 6.94 -6.35 -3.86
N ARG A 115 8.19 -6.61 -3.48
CA ARG A 115 9.31 -6.66 -4.43
C ARG A 115 9.46 -8.07 -5.00
N VAL A 116 9.68 -8.14 -6.30
CA VAL A 116 9.85 -9.40 -7.03
C VAL A 116 11.07 -9.27 -7.94
N GLN A 117 12.10 -10.07 -7.68
CA GLN A 117 13.22 -10.23 -8.59
C GLN A 117 12.77 -11.10 -9.75
N MET A 118 13.11 -10.69 -10.97
CA MET A 118 12.74 -11.38 -12.19
C MET A 118 13.93 -11.46 -13.13
N ALA A 119 13.89 -12.40 -14.07
CA ALA A 119 14.76 -12.37 -15.24
C ALA A 119 13.93 -12.41 -16.52
N ASP A 120 14.41 -11.76 -17.57
CA ASP A 120 13.84 -11.89 -18.91
C ASP A 120 14.37 -13.15 -19.64
N ALA A 121 13.93 -13.35 -20.88
CA ALA A 121 14.35 -14.49 -21.69
C ALA A 121 15.85 -14.48 -22.05
N GLN A 122 16.50 -13.33 -21.94
CA GLN A 122 17.94 -13.14 -22.19
C GLN A 122 18.76 -13.33 -20.90
N GLY A 123 18.11 -13.50 -19.75
CA GLY A 123 18.76 -13.64 -18.45
C GLY A 123 19.09 -12.29 -17.78
N THR A 124 18.65 -11.16 -18.33
CA THR A 124 18.82 -9.85 -17.68
C THR A 124 18.00 -9.83 -16.40
N SER A 125 18.57 -9.36 -15.30
CA SER A 125 17.88 -9.25 -14.02
C SER A 125 17.08 -7.96 -13.93
N TRP A 126 15.86 -8.06 -13.40
CA TRP A 126 14.92 -6.98 -13.19
C TRP A 126 14.35 -7.03 -11.77
N LEU A 127 13.95 -5.88 -11.24
CA LEU A 127 13.19 -5.76 -10.01
C LEU A 127 11.84 -5.12 -10.32
N ALA A 128 10.76 -5.89 -10.13
CA ALA A 128 9.40 -5.38 -10.16
C ALA A 128 8.96 -5.02 -8.74
N VAL A 129 8.55 -3.77 -8.56
CA VAL A 129 8.09 -3.20 -7.29
C VAL A 129 6.59 -2.97 -7.39
N TYR A 130 5.81 -3.88 -6.80
CA TYR A 130 4.36 -3.79 -6.76
C TYR A 130 3.92 -2.99 -5.54
N SER A 131 3.02 -2.03 -5.73
CA SER A 131 2.25 -1.42 -4.64
C SER A 131 0.88 -2.07 -4.56
N LEU A 132 0.48 -2.46 -3.35
CA LEU A 132 -0.82 -3.05 -3.06
C LEU A 132 -1.51 -2.26 -1.97
N GLN A 133 -2.84 -2.19 -2.07
CA GLN A 133 -3.69 -1.60 -1.04
C GLN A 133 -4.79 -2.57 -0.63
N ARG A 134 -5.03 -2.69 0.68
CA ARG A 134 -6.17 -3.43 1.20
C ARG A 134 -7.44 -2.62 0.95
N GLN A 135 -8.43 -3.28 0.38
CA GLN A 135 -9.74 -2.69 0.11
C GLN A 135 -10.65 -2.83 1.33
N GLY A 136 -11.77 -2.11 1.36
CA GLY A 136 -12.74 -2.19 2.46
C GLY A 136 -13.31 -3.59 2.71
N ASN A 137 -13.28 -4.48 1.71
CA ASN A 137 -13.64 -5.90 1.85
C ASN A 137 -12.48 -6.81 2.32
N LYS A 138 -11.39 -6.20 2.81
CA LYS A 138 -10.15 -6.85 3.28
C LYS A 138 -9.30 -7.53 2.19
N ALA A 139 -9.71 -7.50 0.92
CA ALA A 139 -8.90 -8.04 -0.17
C ALA A 139 -7.74 -7.10 -0.53
N TRP A 140 -6.58 -7.65 -0.83
CA TRP A 140 -5.45 -6.90 -1.40
C TRP A 140 -5.65 -6.71 -2.90
N ARG A 141 -5.35 -5.50 -3.41
CA ARG A 141 -5.38 -5.18 -4.84
C ARG A 141 -4.14 -4.40 -5.24
N ILE A 142 -3.65 -4.63 -6.45
CA ILE A 142 -2.46 -3.99 -7.00
C ILE A 142 -2.82 -2.57 -7.46
N THR A 143 -2.22 -1.57 -6.84
CA THR A 143 -2.41 -0.15 -7.16
C THR A 143 -1.37 0.37 -8.15
N GLY A 144 -0.27 -0.36 -8.37
CA GLY A 144 0.78 -0.01 -9.32
C GLY A 144 1.90 -1.05 -9.38
N CYS A 145 2.71 -0.97 -10.42
CA CYS A 145 3.94 -1.75 -10.59
C CYS A 145 4.97 -0.89 -11.32
N VAL A 146 6.17 -0.79 -10.76
CA VAL A 146 7.33 -0.17 -11.42
C VAL A 146 8.37 -1.24 -11.64
N VAL A 147 9.00 -1.25 -12.81
CA VAL A 147 10.02 -2.23 -13.18
C VAL A 147 11.32 -1.49 -13.42
N VAL A 148 12.40 -1.94 -12.78
CA VAL A 148 13.75 -1.40 -12.97
C VAL A 148 14.71 -2.52 -13.30
N GLU A 149 15.63 -2.29 -14.23
CA GLU A 149 16.70 -3.23 -14.50
C GLU A 149 17.63 -3.30 -13.28
N ASN A 150 17.88 -4.51 -12.79
CA ASN A 150 18.76 -4.74 -11.65
C ASN A 150 20.17 -4.99 -12.17
N LYS A 151 20.84 -3.91 -12.58
CA LYS A 151 22.28 -3.93 -12.91
C LYS A 151 23.02 -4.23 -11.62
N GLY A 152 23.34 -5.50 -11.39
CA GLY A 152 23.87 -6.00 -10.13
C GLY A 152 24.98 -5.10 -9.61
N ARG A 153 24.73 -4.41 -8.49
CA ARG A 153 25.82 -3.95 -7.65
C ARG A 153 26.27 -5.21 -6.90
N MET A 154 27.28 -5.89 -7.45
CA MET A 154 28.05 -6.83 -6.65
C MET A 154 28.65 -6.03 -5.50
N ALA A 155 28.05 -6.16 -4.33
CA ALA A 155 28.65 -5.76 -3.06
C ALA A 155 29.37 -6.99 -2.50
#